data_AF-A0A9E2YC45-F1
#
_entry.id   AF-A0A9E2YC45-F1
#
_cell.length_a   1.000
_cell.length_b   1.000
_cell.length_c   1.000
_cell.angle_alpha   90.00
_cell.angle_beta   90.00
_cell.angle_gamma   90.00
#
_symmetry.space_group_name_H-M   'P 1'
#
loop_
_entity.id
_entity.type
_entity.pdbx_description
1 polymer ?
#
loop_
_entity_poly.entity_id
_entity_poly.type
_entity_poly.pdbx_seq_one_letter_code
_entity_poly.pdbx_strand_id
1 'polypeptide(L)'
;MTSREVLLDALGVQLSDDLLSLALTHRSYAYEHGGLPTNERLEFLGDAVLGLTITDELYHRHPDRTEGDLAKLRASVVNTQALADVARNLSSGSLGG
;
A
#
# COMPACT_ATOMS: atom_id res chain seq x y z
N MET A 1 -10.78 11.39 18.65
CA MET A 1 -9.98 11.19 17.43
C MET A 1 -10.91 11.13 16.23
N THR A 2 -10.60 11.86 15.17
CA THR A 2 -11.26 11.71 13.86
C THR A 2 -10.80 10.40 13.21
N SER A 3 -11.59 9.83 12.29
CA SER A 3 -11.21 8.61 11.54
C SER A 3 -9.84 8.75 10.84
N ARG A 4 -9.46 9.97 10.50
CA ARG A 4 -8.19 10.33 9.88
C ARG A 4 -7.01 10.22 10.83
N GLU A 5 -7.16 10.72 12.06
CA GLU A 5 -6.14 10.61 13.11
C GLU A 5 -5.88 9.14 13.47
N VAL A 6 -6.94 8.32 13.50
CA VAL A 6 -6.80 6.88 13.77
C VAL A 6 -6.08 6.17 12.62
N LEU A 7 -6.29 6.58 11.36
CA LEU A 7 -5.55 6.02 10.22
C LEU A 7 -4.07 6.40 10.25
N LEU A 8 -3.74 7.66 10.53
CA LEU A 8 -2.35 8.11 10.62
C LEU A 8 -1.59 7.42 11.77
N ASP A 9 -2.23 7.25 12.91
CA ASP A 9 -1.68 6.51 14.05
C ASP A 9 -1.41 5.04 13.70
N ALA A 10 -2.37 4.37 13.05
CA ALA A 10 -2.20 2.99 12.60
C ALA A 10 -1.11 2.80 11.54
N LEU A 11 -0.90 3.81 10.68
CA LEU A 11 0.19 3.81 9.70
C LEU A 11 1.54 4.20 10.32
N GLY A 12 1.56 4.79 11.51
CA GLY A 12 2.78 5.25 12.18
C GLY A 12 3.51 6.37 11.44
N VAL A 13 2.82 7.13 10.60
CA VAL A 13 3.40 8.21 9.77
C VAL A 13 2.64 9.52 9.93
N GLN A 14 3.34 10.62 9.68
CA GLN A 14 2.74 11.95 9.59
C GLN A 14 2.64 12.34 8.12
N LEU A 15 1.44 12.69 7.65
CA LEU A 15 1.18 13.12 6.27
C LEU A 15 0.44 14.46 6.30
N SER A 16 0.70 15.31 5.30
CA SER A 16 -0.09 16.53 5.12
C SER A 16 -1.52 16.20 4.71
N ASP A 17 -2.43 17.16 4.93
CA ASP A 17 -3.83 16.86 4.72
C ASP A 17 -4.18 16.59 3.24
N ASP A 18 -3.55 17.34 2.35
CA ASP A 18 -3.72 17.17 0.92
C ASP A 18 -3.14 15.84 0.44
N LEU A 19 -2.00 15.41 0.99
CA LEU A 19 -1.33 14.17 0.57
C LEU A 19 -2.14 12.94 0.97
N LEU A 20 -2.64 12.89 2.21
CA LEU A 20 -3.46 11.76 2.65
C LEU A 20 -4.81 11.74 1.91
N SER A 21 -5.40 12.90 1.60
CA SER A 21 -6.63 12.94 0.79
C SER A 21 -6.39 12.46 -0.64
N LEU A 22 -5.28 12.87 -1.25
CA LEU A 22 -4.84 12.38 -2.56
C LEU A 22 -4.60 10.87 -2.54
N ALA A 23 -3.89 10.34 -1.54
CA ALA A 23 -3.59 8.92 -1.41
C ALA A 23 -4.84 8.03 -1.30
N LEU A 24 -5.91 8.55 -0.68
CA LEU A 24 -7.19 7.87 -0.53
C LEU A 24 -8.17 8.10 -1.68
N THR A 25 -7.84 8.95 -2.67
CA THR A 25 -8.72 9.26 -3.79
C THR A 25 -8.51 8.28 -4.93
N HIS A 26 -9.33 7.22 -4.96
CA HIS A 26 -9.37 6.27 -6.07
C HIS A 26 -10.02 6.88 -7.32
N ARG A 27 -9.61 6.41 -8.50
CA ARG A 27 -10.12 6.88 -9.81
C ARG A 27 -11.64 6.83 -9.93
N SER A 28 -12.30 5.79 -9.42
CA SER A 28 -13.77 5.68 -9.47
C SER A 28 -14.47 6.84 -8.75
N TYR A 29 -13.99 7.19 -7.55
CA TYR A 29 -14.51 8.30 -6.78
C TYR A 29 -14.24 9.64 -7.50
N ALA A 30 -13.02 9.82 -8.00
CA ALA A 30 -12.65 11.04 -8.72
C ALA A 30 -13.52 11.32 -9.94
N TYR A 31 -13.86 10.29 -10.72
CA TYR A 31 -14.74 10.43 -11.89
C TYR A 31 -16.14 10.91 -11.53
N GLU A 32 -16.71 10.41 -10.43
CA GLU A 32 -18.04 10.81 -9.96
C GLU A 32 -18.06 12.23 -9.37
N HIS A 33 -16.91 12.75 -8.93
CA HIS A 33 -16.79 14.03 -8.22
C HIS A 33 -16.10 15.14 -9.04
N GLY A 34 -16.25 15.09 -10.37
CA GLY A 34 -15.80 16.18 -11.24
C GLY A 34 -14.33 16.10 -11.67
N GLY A 35 -13.72 14.92 -11.62
CA GLY A 35 -12.35 14.71 -12.12
C GLY A 35 -11.29 15.18 -11.14
N LEU A 36 -11.43 14.81 -9.86
CA LEU A 36 -10.42 15.08 -8.83
C LEU A 36 -9.07 14.41 -9.16
N PRO A 37 -7.95 14.95 -8.65
CA PRO A 37 -6.67 14.25 -8.70
C PRO A 37 -6.75 12.87 -8.06
N THR A 38 -6.17 11.86 -8.72
CA THR A 38 -6.21 10.45 -8.29
C THR A 38 -4.90 10.02 -7.65
N ASN A 39 -4.96 8.94 -6.87
CA ASN A 39 -3.78 8.30 -6.27
C ASN A 39 -2.91 7.51 -7.27
N GLU A 40 -3.25 7.42 -8.56
CA GLU A 40 -2.58 6.53 -9.53
C GLU A 40 -1.06 6.74 -9.62
N ARG A 41 -0.58 8.00 -9.50
CA ARG A 41 0.86 8.30 -9.47
C ARG A 41 1.54 7.84 -8.17
N LEU A 42 0.83 7.93 -7.05
CA LEU A 42 1.32 7.47 -5.75
C LEU A 42 1.31 5.94 -5.68
N GLU A 43 0.28 5.30 -6.25
CA GLU A 43 0.19 3.85 -6.40
C GLU A 43 1.38 3.33 -7.23
N PHE A 44 1.64 3.91 -8.40
CA PHE A 44 2.79 3.53 -9.23
C PHE A 44 4.13 3.65 -8.48
N LEU A 45 4.34 4.73 -7.73
CA LEU A 45 5.55 4.89 -6.93
C LEU A 45 5.62 3.89 -5.77
N GLY A 46 4.50 3.68 -5.09
CA GLY A 46 4.37 2.74 -3.96
C GLY A 46 4.67 1.31 -4.38
N ASP A 47 4.16 0.87 -5.53
CA ASP A 47 4.42 -0.46 -6.07
C ASP A 47 5.90 -0.69 -6.36
N ALA A 48 6.60 0.31 -6.90
CA ALA A 48 8.04 0.23 -7.15
C ALA A 48 8.84 0.11 -5.83
N VAL A 49 8.49 0.92 -4.83
CA VAL A 49 9.15 0.89 -3.49
C VAL A 49 8.88 -0.44 -2.78
N LEU A 50 7.63 -0.91 -2.79
CA LEU A 50 7.25 -2.19 -2.20
C LEU A 50 7.96 -3.35 -2.89
N GLY A 51 8.00 -3.33 -4.23
CA GLY A 51 8.69 -4.34 -5.03
C GLY A 51 10.18 -4.42 -4.69
N LEU A 52 10.86 -3.28 -4.56
CA LEU A 52 12.26 -3.22 -4.15
C LEU A 52 12.44 -3.78 -2.73
N THR A 53 11.65 -3.32 -1.78
CA THR A 53 11.76 -3.70 -0.36
C THR A 53 11.58 -5.21 -0.18
N ILE A 54 10.59 -5.82 -0.86
CA ILE A 54 10.37 -7.26 -0.78
C ILE A 54 11.47 -8.04 -1.51
N THR A 55 11.97 -7.53 -2.65
CA THR A 55 13.10 -8.16 -3.32
C THR A 55 14.35 -8.17 -2.44
N ASP A 56 14.67 -7.04 -1.80
CA ASP A 56 15.82 -6.92 -0.89
C ASP A 56 15.70 -7.89 0.30
N GLU A 57 14.52 -7.97 0.92
CA GLU A 57 14.29 -8.89 2.02
C GLU A 57 14.41 -10.36 1.59
N LEU A 58 13.83 -10.74 0.44
CA LEU A 58 13.90 -12.11 -0.07
C LEU A 58 15.33 -12.49 -0.45
N TYR A 59 16.10 -11.57 -1.02
CA TYR A 59 17.50 -11.77 -1.36
C TYR A 59 18.33 -12.11 -0.12
N HIS A 60 18.18 -11.34 0.97
CA HIS A 60 18.92 -11.58 2.21
C HIS A 60 18.43 -12.81 2.98
N ARG A 61 17.12 -13.05 3.01
CA ARG A 61 16.52 -14.16 3.76
C ARG A 61 16.72 -15.53 3.08
N HIS A 62 16.92 -15.56 1.78
CA HIS A 62 17.05 -16.79 1.00
C HIS A 62 18.27 -16.75 0.06
N PRO A 63 19.51 -16.71 0.61
CA PRO A 63 20.73 -16.51 -0.17
C PRO A 63 21.01 -17.64 -1.19
N ASP A 64 20.49 -18.85 -0.94
CA ASP A 64 20.74 -20.03 -1.78
C ASP A 64 19.67 -20.25 -2.88
N ARG A 65 18.64 -19.38 -2.95
CA ARG A 65 17.57 -19.53 -3.95
C ARG A 65 17.94 -18.89 -5.28
N THR A 66 17.47 -19.49 -6.37
CA THR A 66 17.62 -18.93 -7.71
C THR A 66 16.77 -17.67 -7.89
N GLU A 67 17.15 -16.80 -8.83
CA GLU A 67 16.36 -15.62 -9.21
C GLU A 67 14.90 -15.99 -9.54
N GLY A 68 14.69 -17.08 -10.29
CA GLY A 68 13.36 -17.54 -10.67
C GLY A 68 12.50 -17.95 -9.47
N ASP A 69 13.09 -18.56 -8.45
CA ASP A 69 12.38 -18.92 -7.22
C ASP A 69 12.08 -17.69 -6.35
N LEU A 70 13.02 -16.74 -6.26
CA LEU A 70 12.80 -15.45 -5.60
C LEU A 70 11.69 -14.64 -6.29
N ALA A 71 11.63 -14.65 -7.62
CA ALA A 71 10.59 -13.98 -8.38
C ALA A 71 9.20 -14.59 -8.12
N LYS A 72 9.09 -15.92 -8.05
CA LYS A 72 7.84 -16.62 -7.68
C LYS A 72 7.42 -16.30 -6.24
N LEU A 73 8.36 -16.30 -5.30
CA LEU A 73 8.09 -15.91 -3.92
C LEU A 73 7.58 -14.46 -3.86
N ARG A 74 8.26 -13.53 -4.52
CA ARG A 74 7.83 -12.13 -4.58
C ARG A 74 6.40 -12.00 -5.11
N ALA A 75 6.06 -12.69 -6.20
CA ALA A 75 4.69 -12.68 -6.74
C ALA A 75 3.66 -13.27 -5.76
N SER A 76 4.05 -14.26 -4.95
CA SER A 76 3.17 -14.84 -3.93
C SER A 76 2.94 -13.93 -2.71
N VAL A 77 3.87 -13.04 -2.40
CA VAL A 77 3.79 -12.10 -1.25
C VAL A 77 3.21 -10.75 -1.67
N VAL A 78 3.55 -10.28 -2.87
CA VAL A 78 3.08 -9.02 -3.45
C VAL A 78 2.06 -9.33 -4.52
N ASN A 79 0.81 -9.48 -4.09
CA ASN A 79 -0.34 -9.58 -4.98
C ASN A 79 -1.56 -8.91 -4.35
N THR A 80 -2.55 -8.60 -5.19
CA THR A 80 -3.76 -7.88 -4.79
C THR A 80 -4.45 -8.49 -3.58
N GLN A 81 -4.53 -9.82 -3.48
CA GLN A 81 -5.19 -10.47 -2.35
C GLN A 81 -4.39 -10.28 -1.05
N ALA A 82 -3.09 -10.58 -1.08
CA ALA A 82 -2.23 -10.41 0.08
C ALA A 82 -2.18 -8.95 0.57
N LEU A 83 -2.10 -7.99 -0.36
CA LEU A 83 -2.09 -6.57 -0.02
C LEU A 83 -3.45 -6.09 0.51
N ALA A 84 -4.56 -6.58 -0.05
CA ALA A 84 -5.89 -6.29 0.48
C ALA A 84 -6.08 -6.86 1.89
N ASP A 85 -5.53 -8.04 2.19
CA ASP A 85 -5.58 -8.63 3.53
C ASP A 85 -4.78 -7.79 4.54
N VAL A 86 -3.58 -7.35 4.17
CA VAL A 86 -2.77 -6.43 4.98
C VAL A 86 -3.51 -5.11 5.21
N ALA A 87 -4.05 -4.49 4.16
CA ALA A 87 -4.80 -3.24 4.27
C ALA A 87 -6.02 -3.37 5.18
N ARG A 88 -6.75 -4.50 5.11
CA ARG A 88 -7.89 -4.80 5.99
C ARG A 88 -7.47 -5.00 7.44
N ASN A 89 -6.31 -5.59 7.70
CA ASN A 89 -5.80 -5.75 9.06
C ASN A 89 -5.31 -4.42 9.65
N LEU A 90 -4.76 -3.54 8.83
CA LEU A 90 -4.41 -2.18 9.23
C LEU A 90 -5.66 -1.34 9.54
N SER A 91 -6.75 -1.53 8.78
CA SER A 91 -8.00 -0.80 8.99
C SER A 91 -8.91 -1.41 10.04
N SER A 92 -8.88 -2.72 10.31
CA SER A 92 -9.73 -3.36 11.33
C SER A 92 -9.36 -2.96 12.76
N GLY A 93 -8.16 -2.41 12.98
CA GLY A 93 -7.76 -1.77 14.23
C GLY A 93 -8.08 -0.27 14.32
N SER A 94 -8.49 0.38 13.21
CA SER A 94 -8.42 1.85 13.06
C SER A 94 -9.67 2.51 12.46
N LEU A 95 -10.44 1.78 11.66
CA LEU A 95 -11.68 2.23 11.04
C LEU A 95 -12.78 1.23 11.41
N GLY A 96 -13.14 1.24 12.71
CA GLY A 96 -14.37 0.61 13.17
C GLY A 96 -15.58 1.25 12.47
N GLY A 97 -16.59 0.42 12.19
CA GLY A 97 -17.79 0.79 11.40
C GLY A 97 -18.72 1.82 12.03
#